data_AF-A0A7C2M250-F1
#
_entry.id   AF-A0A7C2M250-F1
#
_cell.length_a   1.000
_cell.length_b   1.000
_cell.length_c   1.000
_cell.angle_alpha   90.00
_cell.angle_beta   90.00
_cell.angle_gamma   90.00
#
_symmetry.space_group_name_H-M   'P 1'
#
loop_
_entity.id
_entity.type
_entity.pdbx_description
1 polymer ?
#
loop_
_entity_poly.entity_id
_entity_poly.type
_entity_poly.pdbx_seq_one_letter_code
_entity_poly.pdbx_strand_id
1 'polypeptide(L)'
;MENRSGVTLFYPDESGMQAKANYQNITTDKKTGEVYYTAQGSGSVPILSLQSITDPQKQGHLEWMGFTGPAGVAHAMQLSGQVDPVALMQAMAGNQKMDHYTFYFTVPVHTVITDKDGKKTEGSVVIHFGLNGSELKSGSNRGHISWTSEELEYGFQYQSFMGIKYEPPESGDVKYKASWYFGEPPPAIEIHREVNGKWIDITNETVPVVVGEKIKIRGIIIPEDKDPGGGKWTLDGQGQTADGSGQNYIKRYEAHFREGGRVLPLEKFDTPELEFYWVDGGTGEAQYTIHSNGDEISAWTNFEIQKPNYKVIITASQKNNIGNPNRGEKLEESNCLGKGAYDSAQPTDWFLQYQGIHFKAENLDQATIEGEEQWVQILEEESCFWKYDDDNIVRSLITEALDVCYPYESGSRAMDAPAIKLGNSKEEPLQQVRKDGVTIELRVARKTQKNRMYLMFKSALPESEWVPLKVVNWTWNGQSDYNESEGWKDFTYLHPDGVIEPDEPVAMDTAQYPEWEKNAGDDSAYQMQ
;
A
#
# COMPACT_ATOMS: atom_id res chain seq x y z
N MET A 1 -3.35 6.81 -30.22
CA MET A 1 -4.32 7.73 -29.60
C MET A 1 -4.44 7.27 -28.16
N GLU A 2 -3.57 7.79 -27.31
CA GLU A 2 -3.58 7.51 -25.87
C GLU A 2 -4.82 8.16 -25.25
N ASN A 3 -5.44 7.44 -24.30
CA ASN A 3 -6.62 7.89 -23.57
C ASN A 3 -6.38 9.28 -23.00
N ARG A 4 -7.11 10.27 -23.51
CA ARG A 4 -7.17 11.59 -22.89
C ARG A 4 -7.99 11.45 -21.62
N SER A 5 -7.36 11.63 -20.46
CA SER A 5 -8.01 11.71 -19.15
C SER A 5 -8.82 13.01 -19.06
N GLY A 6 -9.97 13.05 -19.73
CA GLY A 6 -10.96 14.09 -19.50
C GLY A 6 -11.71 13.73 -18.23
N VAL A 7 -11.60 14.55 -17.17
CA VAL A 7 -12.57 14.49 -16.09
C VAL A 7 -13.93 14.79 -16.74
N THR A 8 -14.96 14.01 -16.41
CA THR A 8 -16.34 14.33 -16.80
C THR A 8 -17.07 14.66 -15.50
N LEU A 9 -17.42 15.93 -15.32
CA LEU A 9 -18.23 16.35 -14.17
C LEU A 9 -19.68 15.96 -14.42
N PHE A 10 -20.20 15.06 -13.59
CA PHE A 10 -21.59 14.63 -13.60
C PHE A 10 -22.39 15.49 -12.63
N TYR A 11 -23.48 16.08 -13.10
CA TYR A 11 -24.47 16.75 -12.26
C TYR A 11 -25.72 15.84 -12.23
N PRO A 12 -26.04 15.22 -11.09
CA PRO A 12 -27.01 14.12 -11.04
C PRO A 12 -28.50 14.56 -11.06
N ASP A 13 -28.80 15.87 -11.08
CA ASP A 13 -30.19 16.35 -11.01
C ASP A 13 -30.47 17.64 -11.82
N GLU A 14 -31.75 17.94 -12.02
CA GLU A 14 -32.26 19.15 -12.71
C GLU A 14 -31.90 20.48 -11.99
N SER A 15 -31.29 20.40 -10.80
CA SER A 15 -30.84 21.55 -9.99
C SER A 15 -29.39 21.96 -10.24
N GLY A 16 -28.56 21.14 -10.91
CA GLY A 16 -27.10 21.31 -10.93
C GLY A 16 -26.55 22.43 -11.83
N MET A 17 -27.15 22.73 -12.99
CA MET A 17 -26.61 23.75 -13.92
C MET A 17 -27.70 24.35 -14.83
N GLN A 18 -27.87 25.68 -14.80
CA GLN A 18 -28.80 26.40 -15.68
C GLN A 18 -28.08 27.50 -16.47
N ALA A 19 -28.18 27.46 -17.80
CA ALA A 19 -27.75 28.57 -18.64
C ALA A 19 -28.91 29.54 -18.86
N LYS A 20 -28.71 30.82 -18.53
CA LYS A 20 -29.67 31.90 -18.83
C LYS A 20 -29.11 32.77 -19.94
N ALA A 21 -29.79 32.79 -21.08
CA ALA A 21 -29.43 33.60 -22.23
C ALA A 21 -30.52 34.65 -22.49
N ASN A 22 -30.10 35.88 -22.76
CA ASN A 22 -30.98 36.94 -23.25
C ASN A 22 -30.45 37.42 -24.60
N TYR A 23 -31.33 37.41 -25.59
CA TYR A 23 -31.05 37.76 -26.97
C TYR A 23 -31.89 38.96 -27.38
N GLN A 24 -31.26 39.94 -28.02
CA GLN A 24 -31.95 41.01 -28.71
C GLN A 24 -31.20 41.38 -29.99
N ASN A 25 -31.87 41.26 -31.12
CA ASN A 25 -31.43 41.76 -32.41
C ASN A 25 -32.40 42.85 -32.87
N ILE A 26 -31.87 44.02 -33.22
CA ILE A 26 -32.63 45.11 -33.80
C ILE A 26 -32.00 45.37 -35.16
N THR A 27 -32.75 45.07 -36.23
CA THR A 27 -32.29 45.34 -37.58
C THR A 27 -32.84 46.69 -38.03
N THR A 28 -31.94 47.60 -38.39
CA THR A 28 -32.27 48.97 -38.83
C THR A 28 -31.78 49.19 -40.25
N ASP A 29 -32.52 49.99 -41.03
CA ASP A 29 -32.06 50.47 -42.32
C ASP A 29 -30.81 51.35 -42.14
N LYS A 30 -29.71 50.99 -42.78
CA LYS A 30 -28.44 51.73 -42.68
C LYS A 30 -28.50 53.18 -43.18
N LYS A 31 -29.47 53.53 -44.04
CA LYS A 31 -29.62 54.86 -44.66
C LYS A 31 -30.67 55.72 -43.95
N THR A 32 -31.77 55.12 -43.48
CA THR A 32 -32.90 55.85 -42.88
C THR A 32 -32.97 55.73 -41.36
N GLY A 33 -32.27 54.75 -40.76
CA GLY A 33 -32.35 54.43 -39.33
C GLY A 33 -33.67 53.78 -38.90
N GLU A 34 -34.55 53.46 -39.86
CA GLU A 34 -35.85 52.86 -39.60
C GLU A 34 -35.71 51.40 -39.17
N VAL A 35 -36.42 50.98 -38.11
CA VAL A 35 -36.36 49.61 -37.59
C VAL A 35 -37.18 48.68 -38.49
N TYR A 36 -36.52 47.70 -39.11
CA TYR A 36 -37.16 46.70 -39.98
C TYR A 36 -37.78 45.53 -39.21
N TYR A 37 -37.10 45.07 -38.17
CA TYR A 37 -37.66 44.12 -37.21
C TYR A 37 -36.87 44.14 -35.90
N THR A 38 -37.52 43.68 -34.84
CA THR A 38 -36.90 43.41 -33.54
C THR A 38 -37.10 41.94 -33.21
N ALA A 39 -36.01 41.20 -33.04
CA ALA A 39 -36.03 39.85 -32.51
C ALA A 39 -35.57 39.88 -31.05
N GLN A 40 -36.38 39.34 -30.14
CA GLN A 40 -36.06 39.27 -28.72
C GLN A 40 -36.33 37.86 -28.21
N GLY A 41 -35.44 37.35 -27.39
CA GLY A 41 -35.58 36.03 -26.79
C GLY A 41 -34.94 36.00 -25.42
N SER A 42 -35.52 35.24 -24.50
CA SER A 42 -34.91 34.96 -23.21
C SER A 42 -35.26 33.54 -22.82
N GLY A 43 -34.26 32.78 -22.39
CA GLY A 43 -34.45 31.38 -22.02
C GLY A 43 -33.55 31.00 -20.85
N SER A 44 -34.04 30.08 -20.03
CA SER A 44 -33.25 29.34 -19.05
C SER A 44 -33.34 27.87 -19.45
N VAL A 45 -32.21 27.23 -19.69
CA VAL A 45 -32.18 25.81 -20.08
C VAL A 45 -31.31 25.04 -19.08
N PRO A 46 -31.83 23.95 -18.49
CA PRO A 46 -30.99 23.05 -17.71
C PRO A 46 -29.95 22.44 -18.64
N ILE A 47 -28.70 22.43 -18.20
CA ILE A 47 -27.64 21.84 -18.99
C ILE A 47 -27.48 20.38 -18.59
N LEU A 48 -27.70 19.50 -19.55
CA LEU A 48 -27.64 18.05 -19.37
C LEU A 48 -26.33 17.49 -19.94
N SER A 49 -25.90 16.33 -19.43
CA SER A 49 -24.77 15.59 -20.01
C SER A 49 -25.04 15.23 -21.48
N LEU A 50 -23.98 15.09 -22.28
CA LEU A 50 -24.11 14.75 -23.71
C LEU A 50 -24.91 13.44 -23.95
N GLN A 51 -24.80 12.50 -23.01
CA GLN A 51 -25.50 11.19 -23.04
C GLN A 51 -26.99 11.32 -22.68
N SER A 52 -27.40 12.44 -22.10
CA SER A 52 -28.77 12.72 -21.65
C SER A 52 -29.56 13.59 -22.63
N ILE A 53 -28.97 14.00 -23.76
CA ILE A 53 -29.62 14.80 -24.79
C ILE A 53 -30.51 13.89 -25.64
N THR A 54 -31.82 14.05 -25.52
CA THR A 54 -32.83 13.38 -26.33
C THR A 54 -33.38 14.28 -27.46
N ASP A 55 -33.31 15.61 -27.29
CA ASP A 55 -33.73 16.61 -28.27
C ASP A 55 -32.82 17.86 -28.18
N PRO A 56 -31.77 17.96 -29.01
CA PRO A 56 -30.82 19.07 -29.00
C PRO A 56 -31.43 20.45 -29.29
N GLN A 57 -32.65 20.50 -29.86
CA GLN A 57 -33.33 21.76 -30.16
C GLN A 57 -34.06 22.36 -28.96
N LYS A 58 -34.27 21.57 -27.90
CA LYS A 58 -34.97 21.98 -26.68
C LYS A 58 -34.12 21.85 -25.42
N GLN A 59 -33.03 21.09 -25.50
CA GLN A 59 -32.12 20.82 -24.39
C GLN A 59 -30.78 21.51 -24.64
N GLY A 60 -30.30 22.24 -23.64
CA GLY A 60 -28.99 22.87 -23.66
C GLY A 60 -27.92 21.83 -23.35
N HIS A 61 -26.74 22.00 -23.95
CA HIS A 61 -25.60 21.14 -23.66
C HIS A 61 -24.35 21.95 -23.32
N LEU A 62 -23.57 21.41 -22.39
CA LEU A 62 -22.22 21.85 -22.07
C LEU A 62 -21.28 20.73 -22.47
N GLU A 63 -20.35 21.04 -23.36
CA GLU A 63 -19.16 20.21 -23.55
C GLU A 63 -18.02 20.85 -22.77
N TRP A 64 -17.50 20.09 -21.81
CA TRP A 64 -16.33 20.49 -21.03
C TRP A 64 -15.13 19.71 -21.55
N MET A 65 -14.12 20.44 -22.00
CA MET A 65 -12.84 19.86 -22.35
C MET A 65 -11.77 20.45 -21.45
N GLY A 66 -11.32 19.64 -20.49
CA GLY A 66 -10.11 19.90 -19.73
C GLY A 66 -8.91 19.46 -20.54
N PHE A 67 -8.00 20.38 -20.85
CA PHE A 67 -6.72 20.05 -21.42
C PHE A 67 -5.61 20.38 -20.44
N THR A 68 -4.92 19.35 -19.99
CA THR A 68 -3.78 19.48 -19.08
C THR A 68 -2.47 19.47 -19.86
N GLY A 69 -1.48 20.18 -19.36
CA GLY A 69 -0.12 20.20 -19.92
C GLY A 69 0.03 20.94 -21.27
N PRO A 70 1.22 20.83 -21.90
CA PRO A 70 1.63 21.73 -22.99
C PRO A 70 0.78 21.60 -24.27
N ALA A 71 0.23 20.41 -24.55
CA ALA A 71 -0.69 20.18 -25.65
C ALA A 71 -2.05 20.88 -25.43
N GLY A 72 -2.49 21.01 -24.18
CA GLY A 72 -3.69 21.74 -23.81
C GLY A 72 -3.56 23.23 -23.98
N VAL A 73 -2.40 23.79 -23.59
CA VAL A 73 -2.06 25.19 -23.81
C VAL A 73 -2.09 25.50 -25.32
N ALA A 74 -1.44 24.67 -26.14
CA ALA A 74 -1.40 24.85 -27.58
C ALA A 74 -2.81 24.83 -28.21
N HIS A 75 -3.67 23.91 -27.76
CA HIS A 75 -5.05 23.83 -28.22
C HIS A 75 -5.89 25.05 -27.80
N ALA A 76 -5.76 25.50 -26.56
CA ALA A 76 -6.44 26.70 -26.06
C ALA A 76 -5.99 27.97 -26.79
N MET A 77 -4.69 28.13 -27.06
CA MET A 77 -4.14 29.25 -27.82
C MET A 77 -4.68 29.26 -29.26
N GLN A 78 -4.72 28.09 -29.91
CA GLN A 78 -5.29 27.92 -31.24
C GLN A 78 -6.79 28.28 -31.29
N LEU A 79 -7.56 27.85 -30.29
CA LEU A 79 -8.99 28.18 -30.16
C LEU A 79 -9.24 29.66 -29.85
N SER A 80 -8.32 30.33 -29.16
CA SER A 80 -8.39 31.77 -28.87
C SER A 80 -7.97 32.68 -30.03
N GLY A 81 -7.60 32.10 -31.19
CA GLY A 81 -7.13 32.84 -32.36
C GLY A 81 -5.70 33.39 -32.21
N GLN A 82 -4.96 32.99 -31.18
CA GLN A 82 -3.57 33.35 -30.99
C GLN A 82 -2.68 32.34 -31.70
N VAL A 83 -2.43 32.58 -32.99
CA VAL A 83 -1.69 31.66 -33.88
C VAL A 83 -0.21 32.07 -34.02
N ASP A 84 0.41 32.64 -32.98
CA ASP A 84 1.86 32.88 -33.01
C ASP A 84 2.61 31.54 -32.81
N PRO A 85 3.30 31.02 -33.84
CA PRO A 85 3.99 29.74 -33.74
C PRO A 85 5.12 29.74 -32.70
N VAL A 86 5.70 30.90 -32.39
CA VAL A 86 6.78 31.03 -31.41
C VAL A 86 6.23 30.93 -29.99
N ALA A 87 5.10 31.59 -29.72
CA ALA A 87 4.40 31.48 -28.45
C ALA A 87 3.87 30.06 -28.21
N LEU A 88 3.39 29.39 -29.26
CA LEU A 88 2.98 27.98 -29.23
C LEU A 88 4.15 27.04 -28.89
N MET A 89 5.32 27.24 -29.52
CA MET A 89 6.52 26.46 -29.24
C MET A 89 7.08 26.71 -27.84
N GLN A 90 7.03 27.94 -27.34
CA GLN A 90 7.43 28.29 -25.98
C GLN A 90 6.50 27.67 -24.93
N ALA A 91 5.18 27.69 -25.17
CA ALA A 91 4.19 27.00 -24.35
C ALA A 91 4.41 25.48 -24.34
N MET A 92 4.74 24.88 -25.49
CA MET A 92 5.07 23.47 -25.62
C MET A 92 6.37 23.06 -24.90
N ALA A 93 7.33 23.99 -24.77
CA ALA A 93 8.63 23.77 -24.14
C ALA A 93 8.69 24.14 -22.65
N GLY A 94 7.63 24.77 -22.11
CA GLY A 94 7.57 25.24 -20.74
C GLY A 94 7.13 24.16 -19.74
N ASN A 95 7.78 24.09 -18.59
CA ASN A 95 7.42 23.22 -17.44
C ASN A 95 6.24 23.79 -16.60
N GLN A 96 5.39 24.65 -17.17
CA GLN A 96 4.31 25.27 -16.41
C GLN A 96 3.07 24.39 -16.42
N LYS A 97 2.65 23.92 -15.24
CA LYS A 97 1.30 23.36 -15.01
C LYS A 97 0.30 24.52 -15.15
N MET A 98 -0.34 24.62 -16.30
CA MET A 98 -1.52 25.47 -16.48
C MET A 98 -2.61 24.57 -17.03
N ASP A 99 -3.57 24.20 -16.18
CA ASP A 99 -4.75 23.46 -16.61
C ASP A 99 -5.67 24.44 -17.35
N HIS A 100 -5.87 24.20 -18.64
CA HIS A 100 -6.75 25.02 -19.47
C HIS A 100 -8.09 24.33 -19.65
N TYR A 101 -9.16 25.05 -19.35
CA TYR A 101 -10.52 24.55 -19.45
C TYR A 101 -11.25 25.31 -20.55
N THR A 102 -11.68 24.60 -21.58
CA THR A 102 -12.59 25.15 -22.57
C THR A 102 -13.99 24.61 -22.34
N PHE A 103 -14.95 25.53 -22.31
CA PHE A 103 -16.36 25.24 -22.12
C PHE A 103 -17.11 25.63 -23.39
N TYR A 104 -17.79 24.69 -24.04
CA TYR A 104 -18.68 24.99 -25.16
C TYR A 104 -20.12 24.91 -24.69
N PHE A 105 -20.83 26.01 -24.85
CA PHE A 105 -22.23 26.12 -24.50
C PHE A 105 -23.07 26.14 -25.76
N THR A 106 -24.11 25.33 -25.76
CA THR A 106 -25.17 25.39 -26.76
C THR A 106 -26.50 25.56 -26.04
N VAL A 107 -27.17 26.69 -26.29
CA VAL A 107 -28.41 27.04 -25.60
C VAL A 107 -29.50 27.37 -26.62
N PRO A 108 -30.60 26.59 -26.69
CA PRO A 108 -31.76 26.99 -27.46
C PRO A 108 -32.52 28.10 -26.73
N VAL A 109 -32.73 29.23 -27.40
CA VAL A 109 -33.44 30.41 -26.89
C VAL A 109 -34.73 30.60 -27.67
N HIS A 110 -35.86 30.53 -26.97
CA HIS A 110 -37.14 30.92 -27.54
C HIS A 110 -37.10 32.40 -27.93
N THR A 111 -37.41 32.70 -29.19
CA THR A 111 -37.23 34.00 -29.81
C THR A 111 -38.52 34.43 -30.49
N VAL A 112 -38.93 35.67 -30.23
CA VAL A 112 -40.06 36.34 -30.88
C VAL A 112 -39.51 37.42 -31.80
N ILE A 113 -39.80 37.29 -33.09
CA ILE A 113 -39.46 38.25 -34.13
C ILE A 113 -40.69 39.10 -34.40
N THR A 114 -40.59 40.41 -34.21
CA THR A 114 -41.63 41.38 -34.57
C THR A 114 -41.18 42.17 -35.78
N ASP A 115 -41.88 42.04 -36.90
CA ASP A 115 -41.57 42.81 -38.11
C ASP A 115 -42.05 44.27 -38.01
N LYS A 116 -41.65 45.08 -39.00
CA LYS A 116 -42.02 46.49 -39.12
C LYS A 116 -43.53 46.77 -39.11
N ASP A 117 -44.34 45.79 -39.52
CA ASP A 117 -45.80 45.90 -39.58
C ASP A 117 -46.44 45.42 -38.26
N GLY A 118 -45.62 45.08 -37.26
CA GLY A 118 -46.04 44.61 -35.93
C GLY A 118 -46.41 43.13 -35.88
N LYS A 119 -46.19 42.36 -36.94
CA LYS A 119 -46.50 40.93 -36.99
C LYS A 119 -45.42 40.16 -36.24
N LYS A 120 -45.87 39.28 -35.34
CA LYS A 120 -45.02 38.43 -34.52
C LYS A 120 -44.85 37.05 -35.14
N THR A 121 -43.62 36.56 -35.18
CA THR A 121 -43.24 35.19 -35.53
C THR A 121 -42.40 34.62 -34.41
N GLU A 122 -42.77 33.45 -33.90
CA GLU A 122 -42.06 32.79 -32.79
C GLU A 122 -41.23 31.61 -33.30
N GLY A 123 -40.09 31.37 -32.68
CA GLY A 123 -39.20 30.25 -33.01
C GLY A 123 -38.13 30.02 -31.94
N SER A 124 -37.15 29.20 -32.26
CA SER A 124 -35.98 28.96 -31.40
C SER A 124 -34.70 29.34 -32.14
N VAL A 125 -33.83 30.09 -31.47
CA VAL A 125 -32.47 30.40 -31.93
C VAL A 125 -31.50 29.66 -31.04
N VAL A 126 -30.61 28.87 -31.63
CA VAL A 126 -29.55 28.20 -30.89
C VAL A 126 -28.35 29.13 -30.80
N ILE A 127 -27.87 29.38 -29.59
CA ILE A 127 -26.67 30.19 -29.33
C ILE A 127 -25.53 29.25 -28.96
N HIS A 128 -24.43 29.34 -29.69
CA HIS A 128 -23.18 28.65 -29.41
C HIS A 128 -22.12 29.65 -28.93
N PHE A 129 -21.44 29.38 -27.82
CA PHE A 129 -20.27 30.16 -27.41
C PHE A 129 -19.26 29.32 -26.64
N GLY A 130 -17.97 29.65 -26.80
CA GLY A 130 -16.86 29.05 -26.07
C GLY A 130 -16.38 29.98 -24.94
N LEU A 131 -16.14 29.45 -23.75
CA LEU A 131 -15.39 30.13 -22.69
C LEU A 131 -14.05 29.43 -22.48
N ASN A 132 -12.98 30.19 -22.33
CA ASN A 132 -11.65 29.67 -21.96
C ASN A 132 -11.31 30.15 -20.54
N GLY A 133 -11.07 29.20 -19.64
CA GLY A 133 -10.59 29.46 -18.28
C GLY A 133 -9.13 29.01 -18.12
N SER A 134 -8.34 29.82 -17.42
CA SER A 134 -6.93 29.54 -17.11
C SER A 134 -6.73 28.82 -15.77
N GLU A 135 -7.76 28.71 -14.93
CA GLU A 135 -7.73 28.04 -13.63
C GLU A 135 -9.16 27.90 -13.08
N LEU A 136 -9.55 26.73 -12.54
CA LEU A 136 -10.78 26.58 -11.74
C LEU A 136 -10.45 26.94 -10.29
N LYS A 137 -10.77 28.16 -9.87
CA LYS A 137 -10.66 28.56 -8.45
C LYS A 137 -11.85 28.04 -7.64
N SER A 138 -11.66 27.79 -6.34
CA SER A 138 -12.76 27.46 -5.43
C SER A 138 -13.80 28.59 -5.39
N GLY A 139 -15.07 28.22 -5.18
CA GLY A 139 -16.22 29.13 -5.15
C GLY A 139 -17.11 29.07 -6.40
N SER A 140 -18.21 29.81 -6.36
CA SER A 140 -19.12 29.92 -7.50
C SER A 140 -18.54 30.83 -8.59
N ASN A 141 -18.34 30.29 -9.79
CA ASN A 141 -17.85 31.07 -10.92
C ASN A 141 -19.03 31.68 -11.66
N ARG A 142 -19.19 33.00 -11.53
CA ARG A 142 -20.23 33.78 -12.19
C ARG A 142 -19.61 34.78 -13.14
N GLY A 143 -20.13 34.87 -14.34
CA GLY A 143 -19.66 35.82 -15.33
C GLY A 143 -20.77 36.30 -16.24
N HIS A 144 -20.53 37.44 -16.88
CA HIS A 144 -21.37 37.95 -17.94
C HIS A 144 -20.47 38.50 -19.04
N ILE A 145 -20.87 38.29 -20.28
CA ILE A 145 -20.26 38.93 -21.44
C ILE A 145 -21.35 39.59 -22.27
N SER A 146 -21.05 40.79 -22.76
CA SER A 146 -21.89 41.50 -23.71
C SER A 146 -21.03 41.96 -24.87
N TRP A 147 -21.48 41.72 -26.09
CA TRP A 147 -20.76 42.13 -27.31
C TRP A 147 -21.75 42.56 -28.39
N THR A 148 -21.25 43.28 -29.40
CA THR A 148 -22.03 43.71 -30.57
C THR A 148 -21.39 43.12 -31.82
N SER A 149 -22.17 42.58 -32.76
CA SER A 149 -21.67 42.07 -34.06
C SER A 149 -22.47 42.67 -35.21
N GLU A 150 -21.80 42.94 -36.33
CA GLU A 150 -22.40 43.49 -37.57
C GLU A 150 -23.00 42.39 -38.47
N GLU A 151 -22.54 41.15 -38.33
CA GLU A 151 -22.97 39.97 -39.11
C GLU A 151 -22.89 38.68 -38.30
N LEU A 152 -23.72 37.70 -38.68
CA LEU A 152 -23.71 36.33 -38.14
C LEU A 152 -23.27 35.42 -39.29
N GLU A 153 -21.97 35.08 -39.37
CA GLU A 153 -21.55 33.96 -40.22
C GLU A 153 -22.06 32.67 -39.57
N TYR A 154 -23.21 32.21 -40.07
CA TYR A 154 -23.85 30.95 -39.73
C TYR A 154 -22.93 29.77 -40.10
N GLY A 155 -22.02 29.39 -39.20
CA GLY A 155 -21.33 28.10 -39.24
C GLY A 155 -22.27 26.94 -38.90
N PHE A 156 -23.23 26.64 -39.78
CA PHE A 156 -24.10 25.47 -39.69
C PHE A 156 -23.49 24.27 -40.42
N GLN A 157 -23.19 23.17 -39.71
CA GLN A 157 -23.26 21.82 -40.29
C GLN A 157 -24.57 21.15 -39.84
N TYR A 158 -25.63 21.51 -40.59
CA TYR A 158 -26.77 20.72 -41.09
C TYR A 158 -27.52 19.69 -40.19
N GLN A 159 -28.82 19.93 -39.96
CA GLN A 159 -29.91 19.07 -40.49
C GLN A 159 -31.27 19.77 -40.43
N SER A 160 -31.94 19.82 -41.59
CA SER A 160 -33.24 20.45 -41.82
C SER A 160 -34.39 19.70 -41.15
N PHE A 161 -35.46 20.39 -40.74
CA PHE A 161 -36.82 19.95 -41.06
C PHE A 161 -37.79 21.14 -41.15
N MET A 162 -38.45 21.24 -42.31
CA MET A 162 -39.70 21.95 -42.66
C MET A 162 -39.86 23.45 -42.32
N GLY A 163 -40.02 24.24 -43.39
CA GLY A 163 -40.97 25.36 -43.41
C GLY A 163 -40.37 26.76 -43.48
N ILE A 164 -40.29 27.28 -44.71
CA ILE A 164 -40.01 28.68 -45.09
C ILE A 164 -38.54 29.12 -44.92
N LYS A 165 -37.85 29.20 -46.06
CA LYS A 165 -36.55 29.86 -46.20
C LYS A 165 -36.78 31.37 -46.03
N TYR A 166 -36.52 31.89 -44.83
CA TYR A 166 -36.38 33.32 -44.60
C TYR A 166 -34.90 33.67 -44.78
N GLU A 167 -34.58 34.49 -45.77
CA GLU A 167 -33.25 35.09 -45.94
C GLU A 167 -33.23 36.40 -45.14
N PRO A 168 -32.51 36.48 -44.00
CA PRO A 168 -32.42 37.71 -43.22
C PRO A 168 -31.64 38.80 -43.98
N PRO A 169 -31.84 40.09 -43.67
CA PRO A 169 -31.11 41.19 -44.31
C PRO A 169 -29.61 41.13 -44.02
N GLU A 170 -28.79 41.54 -45.01
CA GLU A 170 -27.31 41.54 -45.00
C GLU A 170 -26.66 42.52 -43.99
N SER A 171 -27.38 43.05 -42.99
CA SER A 171 -26.75 43.74 -41.85
C SER A 171 -27.73 44.25 -40.79
N GLY A 172 -27.26 44.23 -39.53
CA GLY A 172 -27.84 44.93 -38.38
C GLY A 172 -26.93 44.82 -37.16
N ASP A 173 -26.91 45.84 -36.30
CA ASP A 173 -26.12 45.82 -35.06
C ASP A 173 -26.78 44.88 -34.03
N VAL A 174 -26.23 43.68 -33.84
CA VAL A 174 -26.78 42.71 -32.88
C VAL A 174 -26.08 42.84 -31.54
N LYS A 175 -26.82 43.11 -30.45
CA LYS A 175 -26.29 43.14 -29.08
C LYS A 175 -26.58 41.84 -28.35
N TYR A 176 -25.52 41.13 -27.95
CA TYR A 176 -25.63 39.87 -27.22
C TYR A 176 -25.35 40.08 -25.73
N LYS A 177 -26.04 39.31 -24.88
CA LYS A 177 -25.74 39.18 -23.45
C LYS A 177 -25.86 37.74 -22.99
N ALA A 178 -24.72 37.13 -22.65
CA ALA A 178 -24.67 35.83 -22.01
C ALA A 178 -24.26 35.98 -20.55
N SER A 179 -24.89 35.22 -19.66
CA SER A 179 -24.52 35.12 -18.24
C SER A 179 -24.47 33.67 -17.83
N TRP A 180 -23.46 33.30 -17.03
CA TRP A 180 -23.28 31.95 -16.52
C TRP A 180 -23.05 31.94 -15.01
N TYR A 181 -23.38 30.81 -14.40
CA TYR A 181 -23.13 30.50 -13.01
C TYR A 181 -22.72 29.03 -12.91
N PHE A 182 -21.54 28.78 -12.35
CA PHE A 182 -21.09 27.48 -11.89
C PHE A 182 -21.27 27.45 -10.38
N GLY A 183 -21.94 26.41 -9.86
CA GLY A 183 -22.00 26.16 -8.42
C GLY A 183 -20.62 25.88 -7.84
N GLU A 184 -20.52 25.79 -6.51
CA GLU A 184 -19.26 25.36 -5.92
C GLU A 184 -19.00 23.88 -6.22
N PRO A 185 -17.76 23.50 -6.58
CA PRO A 185 -17.42 22.11 -6.81
C PRO A 185 -17.65 21.29 -5.53
N PRO A 186 -18.20 20.07 -5.61
CA PRO A 186 -18.25 19.18 -4.46
C PRO A 186 -16.82 18.83 -4.02
N PRO A 187 -16.60 18.57 -2.72
CA PRO A 187 -15.31 18.08 -2.25
C PRO A 187 -14.99 16.72 -2.90
N ALA A 188 -13.72 16.53 -3.24
CA ALA A 188 -13.16 15.27 -3.71
C ALA A 188 -11.96 14.88 -2.84
N ILE A 189 -11.62 13.60 -2.79
CA ILE A 189 -10.46 13.08 -2.06
C ILE A 189 -9.43 12.59 -3.07
N GLU A 190 -8.17 12.97 -2.86
CA GLU A 190 -7.00 12.33 -3.45
C GLU A 190 -6.23 11.55 -2.38
N ILE A 191 -5.72 10.37 -2.73
CA ILE A 191 -4.80 9.57 -1.92
C ILE A 191 -3.40 9.73 -2.50
N HIS A 192 -2.50 10.31 -1.72
CA HIS A 192 -1.10 10.46 -2.11
C HIS A 192 -0.22 9.46 -1.37
N ARG A 193 0.82 8.95 -2.03
CA ARG A 193 1.88 8.11 -1.44
C ARG A 193 3.22 8.82 -1.48
N GLU A 194 4.01 8.69 -0.42
CA GLU A 194 5.39 9.17 -0.42
C GLU A 194 6.31 8.15 -1.10
N VAL A 195 6.98 8.57 -2.18
CA VAL A 195 7.98 7.79 -2.91
C VAL A 195 9.20 8.66 -3.14
N ASN A 196 10.37 8.23 -2.64
CA ASN A 196 11.63 8.98 -2.74
C ASN A 196 11.53 10.45 -2.25
N GLY A 197 10.82 10.67 -1.13
CA GLY A 197 10.61 11.99 -0.52
C GLY A 197 9.65 12.91 -1.30
N LYS A 198 8.89 12.37 -2.25
CA LYS A 198 7.87 13.12 -3.02
C LYS A 198 6.52 12.45 -2.88
N TRP A 199 5.47 13.27 -2.79
CA TRP A 199 4.09 12.82 -2.78
C TRP A 199 3.59 12.67 -4.22
N ILE A 200 3.09 11.48 -4.54
CA ILE A 200 2.46 11.16 -5.83
C ILE A 200 1.00 10.76 -5.58
N ASP A 201 0.09 11.24 -6.42
CA ASP A 201 -1.32 10.81 -6.40
C ASP A 201 -1.43 9.38 -6.93
N ILE A 202 -2.11 8.51 -6.18
CA ILE A 202 -2.35 7.09 -6.50
C ILE A 202 -3.84 6.75 -6.38
N THR A 203 -4.71 7.75 -6.44
CA THR A 203 -6.16 7.59 -6.31
C THR A 203 -6.73 6.72 -7.42
N ASN A 204 -7.50 5.69 -7.05
CA ASN A 204 -8.06 4.69 -7.97
C ASN A 204 -7.01 3.94 -8.81
N GLU A 205 -5.77 3.88 -8.34
CA GLU A 205 -4.69 3.13 -9.00
C GLU A 205 -4.42 1.79 -8.31
N THR A 206 -3.70 0.91 -9.00
CA THR A 206 -3.07 -0.28 -8.41
C THR A 206 -1.56 -0.08 -8.42
N VAL A 207 -0.95 -0.05 -7.25
CA VAL A 207 0.47 0.27 -7.06
C VAL A 207 1.25 -0.99 -6.67
N PRO A 208 2.32 -1.36 -7.39
CA PRO A 208 3.18 -2.46 -6.98
C PRO A 208 4.05 -2.05 -5.79
N VAL A 209 4.16 -2.94 -4.81
CA VAL A 209 5.00 -2.77 -3.61
C VAL A 209 5.64 -4.09 -3.21
N VAL A 210 6.74 -4.06 -2.47
CA VAL A 210 7.38 -5.26 -1.93
C VAL A 210 6.98 -5.45 -0.46
N VAL A 211 6.85 -6.70 0.01
CA VAL A 211 6.65 -6.98 1.45
C VAL A 211 7.74 -6.33 2.30
N GLY A 212 7.36 -5.76 3.44
CA GLY A 212 8.26 -5.03 4.32
C GLY A 212 8.70 -3.66 3.80
N GLU A 213 8.26 -3.22 2.60
CA GLU A 213 8.45 -1.85 2.16
C GLU A 213 7.61 -0.89 3.01
N LYS A 214 8.21 0.24 3.39
CA LYS A 214 7.49 1.29 4.13
C LYS A 214 6.46 1.97 3.24
N ILE A 215 5.20 1.91 3.65
CA ILE A 215 4.11 2.60 2.99
C ILE A 215 3.71 3.80 3.83
N LYS A 216 3.82 4.99 3.24
CA LYS A 216 3.30 6.21 3.82
C LYS A 216 2.33 6.87 2.85
N ILE A 217 1.09 7.02 3.29
CA ILE A 217 -0.01 7.57 2.50
C ILE A 217 -0.67 8.73 3.23
N ARG A 218 -1.32 9.62 2.47
CA ARG A 218 -2.13 10.71 3.02
C ARG A 218 -3.36 11.00 2.18
N GLY A 219 -4.43 11.43 2.82
CA GLY A 219 -5.66 11.87 2.18
C GLY A 219 -5.67 13.39 2.05
N ILE A 220 -5.95 13.89 0.85
CA ILE A 220 -6.03 15.32 0.54
C ILE A 220 -7.44 15.62 0.05
N ILE A 221 -8.08 16.65 0.62
CA ILE A 221 -9.41 17.09 0.21
C ILE A 221 -9.26 18.27 -0.75
N ILE A 222 -9.95 18.20 -1.88
CA ILE A 222 -9.95 19.24 -2.90
C ILE A 222 -11.38 19.75 -3.13
N PRO A 223 -11.61 21.07 -3.09
CA PRO A 223 -10.66 22.12 -2.72
C PRO A 223 -10.36 22.15 -1.20
N GLU A 224 -9.18 22.65 -0.82
CA GLU A 224 -8.66 22.65 0.57
C GLU A 224 -9.56 23.40 1.56
N ASP A 225 -10.28 24.43 1.09
CA ASP A 225 -11.26 25.17 1.89
C ASP A 225 -12.50 24.34 2.28
N LYS A 226 -12.63 23.12 1.76
CA LYS A 226 -13.65 22.13 2.11
C LYS A 226 -13.11 20.96 2.93
N ASP A 227 -11.85 21.00 3.36
CA ASP A 227 -11.29 20.00 4.26
C ASP A 227 -11.92 20.12 5.66
N PRO A 228 -12.63 19.09 6.16
CA PRO A 228 -13.18 19.10 7.52
C PRO A 228 -12.09 19.00 8.62
N GLY A 229 -10.81 18.87 8.26
CA GLY A 229 -9.68 18.77 9.19
C GLY A 229 -9.48 17.37 9.75
N GLY A 230 -10.10 16.35 9.13
CA GLY A 230 -10.02 14.97 9.60
C GLY A 230 -10.64 13.97 8.61
N GLY A 231 -10.22 12.72 8.75
CA GLY A 231 -10.72 11.60 7.98
C GLY A 231 -10.26 10.29 8.59
N LYS A 232 -10.76 9.19 8.03
CA LYS A 232 -10.55 7.84 8.55
C LYS A 232 -10.03 6.93 7.45
N TRP A 233 -8.95 6.22 7.78
CA TRP A 233 -8.43 5.14 6.95
C TRP A 233 -9.11 3.80 7.26
N THR A 234 -9.29 3.00 6.22
CA THR A 234 -9.52 1.57 6.32
C THR A 234 -8.45 0.87 5.49
N LEU A 235 -7.82 -0.15 6.06
CA LEU A 235 -6.89 -1.03 5.35
C LEU A 235 -7.48 -2.44 5.33
N ASP A 236 -7.55 -3.03 4.14
CA ASP A 236 -7.86 -4.44 3.95
C ASP A 236 -6.70 -5.11 3.21
N GLY A 237 -6.36 -6.33 3.58
CA GLY A 237 -5.25 -7.06 3.01
C GLY A 237 -5.54 -8.53 2.96
N GLN A 238 -5.53 -9.11 1.77
CA GLN A 238 -5.65 -10.56 1.62
C GLN A 238 -4.31 -11.18 2.04
N GLY A 239 -4.24 -11.69 3.27
CA GLY A 239 -3.09 -12.43 3.82
C GLY A 239 -3.52 -13.43 4.88
N GLN A 240 -2.75 -14.50 5.05
CA GLN A 240 -3.01 -15.49 6.09
C GLN A 240 -2.08 -15.24 7.28
N THR A 241 -2.55 -14.54 8.30
CA THR A 241 -1.89 -14.57 9.62
C THR A 241 -2.33 -15.83 10.37
N ALA A 242 -1.38 -16.53 10.99
CA ALA A 242 -1.65 -17.80 11.69
C ALA A 242 -2.51 -17.65 12.95
N ASP A 243 -2.65 -16.43 13.49
CA ASP A 243 -3.53 -16.09 14.61
C ASP A 243 -5.00 -15.89 14.18
N GLY A 244 -5.30 -15.96 12.88
CA GLY A 244 -6.63 -15.74 12.34
C GLY A 244 -7.14 -14.30 12.46
N SER A 245 -6.28 -13.33 12.81
CA SER A 245 -6.65 -11.91 12.89
C SER A 245 -6.92 -11.31 11.50
N GLY A 246 -6.39 -11.93 10.44
CA GLY A 246 -6.60 -11.51 9.05
C GLY A 246 -5.91 -10.19 8.70
N GLN A 247 -5.04 -9.66 9.58
CA GLN A 247 -4.34 -8.39 9.35
C GLN A 247 -3.03 -8.61 8.60
N ASN A 248 -2.98 -8.27 7.32
CA ASN A 248 -1.77 -8.37 6.50
C ASN A 248 -0.82 -7.15 6.62
N TYR A 249 -0.97 -6.33 7.65
CA TYR A 249 -0.17 -5.11 7.82
C TYR A 249 0.19 -4.86 9.27
N ILE A 250 1.32 -4.16 9.49
CA ILE A 250 1.81 -3.81 10.82
C ILE A 250 2.33 -2.38 10.85
N LYS A 251 2.49 -1.82 12.04
CA LYS A 251 3.21 -0.56 12.22
C LYS A 251 4.72 -0.79 12.24
N ARG A 252 5.18 -1.83 12.94
CA ARG A 252 6.60 -2.13 13.13
C ARG A 252 6.80 -3.51 13.74
N TYR A 253 7.96 -4.12 13.54
CA TYR A 253 8.42 -5.26 14.33
C TYR A 253 9.61 -4.85 15.22
N GLU A 254 9.48 -5.04 16.52
CA GLU A 254 10.54 -4.75 17.49
C GLU A 254 11.13 -6.06 17.98
N ALA A 255 12.45 -6.23 17.83
CA ALA A 255 13.12 -7.46 18.19
C ALA A 255 14.50 -7.20 18.77
N HIS A 256 14.74 -7.78 19.94
CA HIS A 256 16.01 -7.70 20.65
C HIS A 256 16.19 -8.90 21.56
N PHE A 257 17.44 -9.41 21.64
CA PHE A 257 17.73 -10.63 22.39
C PHE A 257 17.41 -10.55 23.90
N ARG A 258 17.37 -9.35 24.48
CA ARG A 258 17.00 -9.13 25.90
C ARG A 258 15.58 -8.64 26.14
N GLU A 259 15.04 -7.85 25.21
CA GLU A 259 13.81 -7.08 25.45
C GLU A 259 12.57 -7.78 24.90
N GLY A 260 12.77 -8.81 24.07
CA GLY A 260 11.68 -9.54 23.42
C GLY A 260 11.64 -9.32 21.92
N GLY A 261 10.75 -10.08 21.28
CA GLY A 261 10.33 -9.90 19.89
C GLY A 261 8.82 -9.72 19.87
N ARG A 262 8.32 -8.64 19.27
CA ARG A 262 6.90 -8.33 19.22
C ARG A 262 6.52 -7.52 17.99
N VAL A 263 5.33 -7.77 17.47
CA VAL A 263 4.71 -6.94 16.45
C VAL A 263 3.97 -5.79 17.11
N LEU A 264 4.23 -4.56 16.65
CA LEU A 264 3.43 -3.40 16.99
C LEU A 264 2.30 -3.23 15.98
N PRO A 265 1.03 -3.35 16.39
CA PRO A 265 -0.10 -3.17 15.48
C PRO A 265 -0.26 -1.70 15.09
N LEU A 266 -0.92 -1.48 13.95
CA LEU A 266 -1.34 -0.16 13.53
C LEU A 266 -2.67 0.18 14.21
N GLU A 267 -2.68 1.12 15.16
CA GLU A 267 -3.86 1.41 16.00
C GLU A 267 -4.61 2.70 15.61
N LYS A 268 -3.93 3.65 14.96
CA LYS A 268 -4.49 4.98 14.66
C LYS A 268 -4.81 5.11 13.18
N PHE A 269 -6.11 5.13 12.88
CA PHE A 269 -6.63 5.32 11.53
C PHE A 269 -7.31 6.67 11.32
N ASP A 270 -7.61 7.40 12.40
CA ASP A 270 -8.24 8.73 12.37
C ASP A 270 -7.17 9.84 12.24
N THR A 271 -6.41 9.79 11.16
CA THR A 271 -5.29 10.69 10.86
C THR A 271 -5.22 10.94 9.35
N PRO A 272 -4.88 12.17 8.91
CA PRO A 272 -4.73 12.44 7.47
C PRO A 272 -3.59 11.64 6.84
N GLU A 273 -2.55 11.30 7.61
CA GLU A 273 -1.42 10.49 7.15
C GLU A 273 -1.33 9.16 7.91
N LEU A 274 -1.00 8.08 7.18
CA LEU A 274 -0.82 6.73 7.70
C LEU A 274 0.55 6.18 7.29
N GLU A 275 1.22 5.48 8.20
CA GLU A 275 2.53 4.83 7.98
C GLU A 275 2.47 3.38 8.46
N PHE A 276 2.80 2.43 7.59
CA PHE A 276 2.67 0.99 7.86
C PHE A 276 3.50 0.13 6.88
N TYR A 277 3.49 -1.19 7.10
CA TYR A 277 4.19 -2.20 6.29
C TYR A 277 3.26 -3.36 5.98
N TRP A 278 3.28 -3.87 4.73
CA TRP A 278 2.64 -5.13 4.37
C TRP A 278 3.54 -6.32 4.75
N VAL A 279 2.97 -7.39 5.31
CA VAL A 279 3.76 -8.51 5.87
C VAL A 279 3.75 -9.77 5.01
N ASP A 280 2.75 -9.94 4.16
CA ASP A 280 2.59 -11.07 3.24
C ASP A 280 2.24 -10.60 1.83
N GLY A 281 2.51 -11.46 0.85
CA GLY A 281 2.22 -11.17 -0.56
C GLY A 281 0.71 -11.21 -0.87
N GLY A 282 0.32 -10.69 -2.03
CA GLY A 282 -1.08 -10.71 -2.48
C GLY A 282 -1.58 -9.32 -2.83
N THR A 283 -2.81 -8.99 -2.42
CA THR A 283 -3.43 -7.69 -2.68
C THR A 283 -3.83 -6.99 -1.39
N GLY A 284 -3.62 -5.68 -1.36
CA GLY A 284 -4.11 -4.79 -0.30
C GLY A 284 -4.94 -3.65 -0.85
N GLU A 285 -5.82 -3.10 -0.03
CA GLU A 285 -6.64 -1.93 -0.33
C GLU A 285 -6.49 -0.92 0.80
N ALA A 286 -6.36 0.36 0.44
CA ALA A 286 -6.48 1.46 1.38
C ALA A 286 -7.60 2.40 0.93
N GLN A 287 -8.53 2.67 1.85
CA GLN A 287 -9.64 3.60 1.64
C GLN A 287 -9.54 4.75 2.63
N TYR A 288 -9.69 5.98 2.16
CA TYR A 288 -9.82 7.17 2.99
C TYR A 288 -11.23 7.75 2.89
N THR A 289 -11.87 7.96 4.02
CA THR A 289 -13.25 8.42 4.11
C THR A 289 -13.34 9.69 4.97
N ILE A 290 -14.11 10.67 4.51
CA ILE A 290 -14.45 11.87 5.29
C ILE A 290 -15.97 12.08 5.31
N HIS A 291 -16.44 12.85 6.29
CA HIS A 291 -17.82 13.35 6.34
C HIS A 291 -17.79 14.84 6.01
N SER A 292 -18.45 15.24 4.91
CA SER A 292 -18.56 16.63 4.48
C SER A 292 -20.02 16.98 4.20
N ASN A 293 -20.52 18.06 4.81
CA ASN A 293 -21.90 18.53 4.64
C ASN A 293 -23.00 17.48 4.92
N GLY A 294 -22.71 16.46 5.72
CA GLY A 294 -23.64 15.37 6.04
C GLY A 294 -23.55 14.17 5.10
N ASP A 295 -22.78 14.27 4.02
CA ASP A 295 -22.51 13.18 3.09
C ASP A 295 -21.14 12.54 3.38
N GLU A 296 -21.07 11.23 3.18
CA GLU A 296 -19.83 10.47 3.22
C GLU A 296 -19.21 10.45 1.83
N ILE A 297 -17.95 10.88 1.72
CA ILE A 297 -17.16 10.72 0.49
C ILE A 297 -15.93 9.89 0.80
N SER A 298 -15.54 9.03 -0.14
CA SER A 298 -14.37 8.17 0.00
C SER A 298 -13.57 8.10 -1.29
N ALA A 299 -12.28 7.81 -1.14
CA ALA A 299 -11.38 7.42 -2.21
C ALA A 299 -10.66 6.14 -1.80
N TRP A 300 -10.18 5.38 -2.78
CA TRP A 300 -9.47 4.13 -2.56
C TRP A 300 -8.22 4.04 -3.44
N THR A 301 -7.30 3.16 -3.06
CA THR A 301 -6.14 2.74 -3.85
C THR A 301 -5.84 1.28 -3.54
N ASN A 302 -5.32 0.55 -4.51
CA ASN A 302 -4.96 -0.86 -4.38
C ASN A 302 -3.45 -1.04 -4.40
N PHE A 303 -2.98 -2.09 -3.72
CA PHE A 303 -1.59 -2.51 -3.68
C PHE A 303 -1.45 -3.93 -4.21
N GLU A 304 -0.52 -4.14 -5.14
CA GLU A 304 -0.06 -5.46 -5.55
C GLU A 304 1.23 -5.76 -4.79
N ILE A 305 1.15 -6.64 -3.79
CA ILE A 305 2.21 -6.86 -2.80
C ILE A 305 3.04 -8.07 -3.22
N GLN A 306 4.29 -7.83 -3.57
CA GLN A 306 5.23 -8.84 -4.03
C GLN A 306 6.00 -9.43 -2.85
N LYS A 307 5.88 -10.75 -2.68
CA LYS A 307 6.67 -11.54 -1.72
C LYS A 307 7.70 -12.36 -2.48
N PRO A 308 9.00 -12.30 -2.12
CA PRO A 308 10.01 -13.10 -2.80
C PRO A 308 9.80 -14.59 -2.53
N ASN A 309 9.95 -15.40 -3.56
CA ASN A 309 9.86 -16.85 -3.46
C ASN A 309 11.20 -17.44 -2.99
N TYR A 310 11.18 -18.03 -1.80
CA TYR A 310 12.36 -18.69 -1.23
C TYR A 310 12.21 -20.20 -1.22
N LYS A 311 13.28 -20.87 -1.67
CA LYS A 311 13.50 -22.29 -1.44
C LYS A 311 14.39 -22.46 -0.21
N VAL A 312 13.91 -23.22 0.77
CA VAL A 312 14.71 -23.61 1.94
C VAL A 312 15.11 -25.07 1.80
N ILE A 313 16.42 -25.32 1.83
CA ILE A 313 17.01 -26.65 1.82
C ILE A 313 17.43 -26.97 3.24
N ILE A 314 16.93 -28.09 3.77
CA ILE A 314 17.19 -28.55 5.12
C ILE A 314 18.03 -29.83 5.01
N THR A 315 19.15 -29.88 5.74
CA THR A 315 20.00 -31.06 5.84
C THR A 315 20.22 -31.38 7.31
N ALA A 316 19.55 -32.44 7.77
CA ALA A 316 19.62 -32.93 9.13
C ALA A 316 20.48 -34.21 9.20
N SER A 317 21.40 -34.29 10.15
CA SER A 317 22.04 -35.58 10.48
C SER A 317 21.03 -36.50 11.18
N GLN A 318 21.14 -37.81 11.02
CA GLN A 318 20.30 -38.75 11.79
C GLN A 318 21.06 -39.33 13.00
N LYS A 319 22.23 -38.76 13.33
CA LYS A 319 23.12 -39.33 14.35
C LYS A 319 23.46 -38.30 15.41
N ASN A 320 23.21 -38.71 16.64
CA ASN A 320 23.90 -38.16 17.80
C ASN A 320 25.36 -38.60 17.77
N ASN A 321 26.21 -37.80 18.40
CA ASN A 321 27.61 -38.11 18.60
C ASN A 321 27.96 -37.81 20.06
N ILE A 322 28.88 -38.60 20.60
CA ILE A 322 29.47 -38.33 21.89
C ILE A 322 30.91 -37.87 21.68
N GLY A 323 31.25 -36.69 22.16
CA GLY A 323 32.61 -36.18 22.08
C GLY A 323 32.71 -34.67 22.25
N ASN A 324 33.73 -34.10 21.63
CA ASN A 324 33.93 -32.67 21.61
C ASN A 324 32.74 -31.98 20.92
N PRO A 325 32.22 -30.87 21.47
CA PRO A 325 31.07 -30.19 20.91
C PRO A 325 31.42 -29.55 19.56
N ASN A 326 30.54 -29.72 18.58
CA ASN A 326 30.48 -28.98 17.33
C ASN A 326 29.77 -27.66 17.63
N ARG A 327 30.44 -26.54 17.35
CA ARG A 327 30.05 -25.23 17.89
C ARG A 327 29.49 -24.28 16.84
N GLY A 328 29.33 -24.76 15.60
CA GLY A 328 28.98 -23.91 14.48
C GLY A 328 30.00 -22.78 14.30
N GLU A 329 29.55 -21.71 13.66
CA GLU A 329 30.28 -20.45 13.63
C GLU A 329 30.11 -19.70 14.96
N LYS A 330 31.10 -18.88 15.32
CA LYS A 330 31.04 -18.11 16.56
C LYS A 330 29.98 -17.00 16.42
N LEU A 331 28.97 -17.03 17.28
CA LEU A 331 27.96 -15.98 17.38
C LEU A 331 28.53 -14.69 18.00
N GLU A 332 27.95 -13.55 17.65
CA GLU A 332 28.36 -12.25 18.18
C GLU A 332 27.88 -12.07 19.63
N GLU A 333 28.82 -11.84 20.55
CA GLU A 333 28.53 -11.67 21.99
C GLU A 333 27.52 -10.54 22.25
N SER A 334 27.52 -9.47 21.45
CA SER A 334 26.56 -8.37 21.58
C SER A 334 25.11 -8.76 21.29
N ASN A 335 24.88 -9.90 20.64
CA ASN A 335 23.57 -10.36 20.18
C ASN A 335 23.04 -11.53 21.01
N CYS A 336 23.81 -11.99 22.01
CA CYS A 336 23.54 -13.22 22.75
C CYS A 336 23.37 -12.97 24.26
N LEU A 337 22.51 -13.77 24.89
CA LEU A 337 22.42 -13.85 26.34
C LEU A 337 23.16 -15.10 26.85
N GLY A 338 23.78 -15.04 28.03
CA GLY A 338 24.44 -16.22 28.58
C GLY A 338 25.81 -16.53 27.95
N LYS A 339 26.74 -16.92 28.82
CA LYS A 339 28.14 -17.17 28.45
C LYS A 339 28.29 -18.34 27.47
N GLY A 340 27.45 -19.37 27.59
CA GLY A 340 27.55 -20.60 26.81
C GLY A 340 27.32 -20.46 25.30
N ALA A 341 26.67 -19.40 24.84
CA ALA A 341 26.40 -19.21 23.41
C ALA A 341 27.58 -18.66 22.60
N TYR A 342 28.54 -17.99 23.25
CA TYR A 342 29.72 -17.44 22.58
C TYR A 342 31.05 -17.86 23.22
N ASP A 343 31.03 -18.35 24.47
CA ASP A 343 32.21 -18.93 25.10
C ASP A 343 32.53 -20.28 24.48
N SER A 344 33.80 -20.44 24.10
CA SER A 344 34.31 -21.73 23.67
C SER A 344 34.32 -22.70 24.85
N ALA A 345 33.53 -23.78 24.81
CA ALA A 345 33.71 -24.91 25.72
C ALA A 345 35.19 -25.36 25.75
N GLN A 346 35.66 -25.98 26.83
CA GLN A 346 37.06 -26.39 26.87
C GLN A 346 37.27 -27.56 25.89
N PRO A 347 38.45 -27.71 25.26
CA PRO A 347 38.75 -28.84 24.35
C PRO A 347 38.60 -30.22 25.01
N THR A 348 38.56 -30.25 26.34
CA THR A 348 38.38 -31.44 27.16
C THR A 348 36.92 -31.76 27.45
N ASP A 349 35.98 -30.83 27.26
CA ASP A 349 34.59 -31.09 27.63
C ASP A 349 33.94 -32.13 26.70
N TRP A 350 33.23 -33.09 27.29
CA TRP A 350 32.59 -34.20 26.60
C TRP A 350 31.08 -34.00 26.58
N PHE A 351 30.47 -34.07 25.40
CA PHE A 351 29.05 -33.79 25.19
C PHE A 351 28.37 -34.93 24.44
N LEU A 352 27.08 -35.15 24.75
CA LEU A 352 26.15 -35.75 23.81
C LEU A 352 25.61 -34.60 22.95
N GLN A 353 25.79 -34.71 21.65
CA GLN A 353 25.43 -33.65 20.71
C GLN A 353 24.71 -34.22 19.51
N TYR A 354 23.80 -33.42 18.98
CA TYR A 354 23.32 -33.60 17.64
C TYR A 354 24.36 -33.12 16.63
N GLN A 355 24.62 -33.87 15.56
CA GLN A 355 25.60 -33.44 14.55
C GLN A 355 25.16 -32.21 13.73
N GLY A 356 23.92 -31.77 13.91
CA GLY A 356 23.44 -30.49 13.45
C GLY A 356 22.37 -30.60 12.37
N ILE A 357 21.49 -29.60 12.36
CA ILE A 357 20.52 -29.33 11.30
C ILE A 357 20.98 -28.05 10.60
N HIS A 358 21.18 -28.16 9.29
CA HIS A 358 21.62 -27.06 8.45
C HIS A 358 20.46 -26.54 7.62
N PHE A 359 20.34 -25.23 7.58
CA PHE A 359 19.36 -24.51 6.76
C PHE A 359 20.10 -23.71 5.70
N LYS A 360 19.60 -23.76 4.47
CA LYS A 360 20.05 -22.90 3.38
C LYS A 360 18.86 -22.30 2.68
N ALA A 361 18.80 -20.97 2.62
CA ALA A 361 17.83 -20.20 1.88
C ALA A 361 18.38 -19.85 0.48
N GLU A 362 17.53 -19.98 -0.53
CA GLU A 362 17.81 -19.55 -1.90
C GLU A 362 16.66 -18.67 -2.38
N ASN A 363 16.93 -17.38 -2.58
CA ASN A 363 15.98 -16.43 -3.18
C ASN A 363 15.86 -16.71 -4.68
N LEU A 364 14.71 -17.24 -5.12
CA LEU A 364 14.45 -17.56 -6.52
C LEU A 364 14.14 -16.31 -7.36
N ASP A 365 13.78 -15.21 -6.70
CA ASP A 365 13.41 -13.93 -7.31
C ASP A 365 14.50 -12.86 -7.11
N GLN A 366 15.74 -13.26 -6.81
CA GLN A 366 16.84 -12.33 -6.51
C GLN A 366 17.08 -11.28 -7.62
N ALA A 367 16.74 -11.59 -8.87
CA ALA A 367 16.89 -10.65 -9.98
C ALA A 367 15.85 -9.50 -9.98
N THR A 368 14.76 -9.64 -9.25
CA THR A 368 13.65 -8.67 -9.20
C THR A 368 13.39 -8.14 -7.80
N ILE A 369 13.65 -8.93 -6.76
CA ILE A 369 13.44 -8.58 -5.36
C ILE A 369 14.74 -8.86 -4.59
N GLU A 370 15.52 -7.81 -4.38
CA GLU A 370 16.74 -7.85 -3.57
C GLU A 370 16.44 -7.59 -2.09
N GLY A 371 17.24 -8.19 -1.21
CA GLY A 371 17.16 -7.97 0.22
C GLY A 371 18.12 -8.86 1.00
N GLU A 372 18.02 -8.77 2.31
CA GLU A 372 18.85 -9.48 3.28
C GLU A 372 18.01 -10.55 3.99
N GLU A 373 18.66 -11.64 4.40
CA GLU A 373 18.06 -12.71 5.18
C GLU A 373 18.58 -12.73 6.62
N GLN A 374 17.75 -13.21 7.54
CA GLN A 374 18.21 -13.63 8.87
C GLN A 374 17.37 -14.80 9.36
N TRP A 375 17.94 -15.55 10.29
CA TRP A 375 17.33 -16.69 10.94
C TRP A 375 17.01 -16.34 12.39
N VAL A 376 15.82 -16.74 12.85
CA VAL A 376 15.39 -16.53 14.23
C VAL A 376 14.89 -17.87 14.78
N GLN A 377 15.51 -18.34 15.86
CA GLN A 377 15.10 -19.59 16.49
C GLN A 377 14.31 -19.31 17.77
N ILE A 378 13.07 -19.78 17.78
CA ILE A 378 12.23 -19.84 18.97
C ILE A 378 12.32 -21.26 19.51
N LEU A 379 12.87 -21.39 20.71
CA LEU A 379 12.74 -22.60 21.51
C LEU A 379 11.29 -22.65 21.99
N GLU A 380 10.63 -23.81 21.87
CA GLU A 380 9.26 -24.06 22.38
C GLU A 380 9.30 -24.94 23.64
N GLU A 381 10.23 -25.87 23.68
CA GLU A 381 10.43 -26.78 24.80
C GLU A 381 11.91 -27.17 24.87
N GLU A 382 12.48 -27.12 26.06
CA GLU A 382 13.75 -27.77 26.38
C GLU A 382 13.57 -28.61 27.64
N SER A 383 13.64 -29.92 27.51
CA SER A 383 13.54 -30.85 28.63
C SER A 383 14.84 -31.60 28.79
N CYS A 384 15.50 -31.40 29.92
CA CYS A 384 16.71 -32.09 30.31
C CYS A 384 16.46 -32.99 31.52
N PHE A 385 16.86 -34.25 31.40
CA PHE A 385 16.84 -35.22 32.49
C PHE A 385 18.27 -35.66 32.80
N TRP A 386 18.70 -35.45 34.03
CA TRP A 386 19.96 -35.94 34.55
C TRP A 386 19.71 -36.91 35.71
N LYS A 387 20.14 -38.16 35.57
CA LYS A 387 20.17 -39.10 36.67
C LYS A 387 21.59 -39.20 37.19
N TYR A 388 21.79 -38.86 38.45
CA TYR A 388 22.99 -39.13 39.21
C TYR A 388 22.83 -40.43 40.01
N ASP A 389 23.90 -40.93 40.63
CA ASP A 389 23.93 -42.20 41.39
C ASP A 389 22.65 -42.50 42.21
N ASP A 390 22.26 -41.55 43.06
CA ASP A 390 21.12 -41.68 43.98
C ASP A 390 20.11 -40.53 43.83
N ASP A 391 20.22 -39.71 42.78
CA ASP A 391 19.41 -38.50 42.60
C ASP A 391 18.94 -38.36 41.15
N ASN A 392 17.75 -37.81 40.96
CA ASN A 392 17.23 -37.49 39.63
C ASN A 392 16.91 -36.00 39.59
N ILE A 393 17.57 -35.31 38.68
CA ILE A 393 17.31 -33.90 38.40
C ILE A 393 16.60 -33.85 37.05
N VAL A 394 15.34 -33.46 37.08
CA VAL A 394 14.60 -33.09 35.87
C VAL A 394 14.60 -31.57 35.80
N ARG A 395 15.12 -31.00 34.72
CA ARG A 395 14.81 -29.61 34.38
C ARG A 395 14.03 -29.62 33.10
N SER A 396 12.76 -29.33 33.18
CA SER A 396 11.95 -29.08 32.01
C SER A 396 11.63 -27.60 31.95
N LEU A 397 11.97 -27.01 30.82
CA LEU A 397 11.68 -25.66 30.43
C LEU A 397 10.58 -25.74 29.38
N ILE A 398 9.35 -25.38 29.75
CA ILE A 398 8.33 -25.04 28.76
C ILE A 398 8.56 -23.57 28.46
N THR A 399 9.26 -23.26 27.38
CA THR A 399 9.49 -21.88 26.99
C THR A 399 9.19 -21.69 25.55
N GLU A 400 8.19 -20.87 25.25
CA GLU A 400 8.21 -20.03 24.07
C GLU A 400 9.19 -18.88 24.33
N ALA A 401 10.46 -19.11 24.02
CA ALA A 401 11.52 -18.13 24.22
C ALA A 401 12.37 -18.04 22.96
N LEU A 402 12.97 -16.87 22.74
CA LEU A 402 14.15 -16.82 21.88
C LEU A 402 15.18 -17.79 22.45
N ASP A 403 15.87 -18.52 21.57
CA ASP A 403 16.92 -19.45 21.98
C ASP A 403 18.02 -18.75 22.78
N VAL A 404 19.11 -18.29 22.16
CA VAL A 404 20.15 -17.56 22.89
C VAL A 404 20.51 -16.22 22.28
N CYS A 405 20.43 -16.10 20.96
CA CYS A 405 20.85 -14.92 20.23
C CYS A 405 19.78 -14.40 19.28
N TYR A 406 19.78 -13.08 19.05
CA TYR A 406 18.97 -12.45 18.00
C TYR A 406 19.79 -11.47 17.14
N PRO A 407 19.80 -11.64 15.80
CA PRO A 407 19.32 -12.83 15.09
C PRO A 407 20.10 -14.08 15.52
N TYR A 408 19.55 -15.26 15.24
CA TYR A 408 20.25 -16.52 15.47
C TYR A 408 21.46 -16.62 14.53
N GLU A 409 21.24 -16.41 13.23
CA GLU A 409 22.28 -16.22 12.22
C GLU A 409 21.82 -15.21 11.16
N SER A 410 22.76 -14.48 10.54
CA SER A 410 22.48 -13.56 9.43
C SER A 410 22.89 -14.18 8.09
N GLY A 411 22.13 -13.85 7.04
CA GLY A 411 22.35 -14.32 5.67
C GLY A 411 21.68 -15.66 5.35
N SER A 412 22.08 -16.22 4.22
CA SER A 412 21.38 -17.36 3.59
C SER A 412 21.54 -18.72 4.28
N ARG A 413 22.26 -18.82 5.39
CA ARG A 413 22.53 -20.11 6.07
C ARG A 413 22.35 -19.99 7.57
N ALA A 414 21.96 -21.10 8.18
CA ALA A 414 21.99 -21.30 9.62
C ALA A 414 22.34 -22.75 9.97
N MET A 415 22.90 -22.98 11.14
CA MET A 415 23.09 -24.31 11.73
C MET A 415 22.70 -24.30 13.20
N ASP A 416 21.91 -25.28 13.63
CA ASP A 416 21.76 -25.60 15.05
C ASP A 416 22.27 -27.01 15.34
N ALA A 417 22.96 -27.15 16.47
CA ALA A 417 23.56 -28.40 16.96
C ALA A 417 23.35 -28.49 18.49
N PRO A 418 22.12 -28.80 18.93
CA PRO A 418 21.83 -28.92 20.35
C PRO A 418 22.68 -30.00 21.02
N ALA A 419 23.11 -29.71 22.24
CA ALA A 419 24.02 -30.57 23.00
C ALA A 419 23.75 -30.51 24.51
N ILE A 420 24.28 -31.51 25.22
CA ILE A 420 24.25 -31.63 26.68
C ILE A 420 25.62 -32.11 27.19
N LYS A 421 26.18 -31.41 28.18
CA LYS A 421 27.49 -31.76 28.76
C LYS A 421 27.37 -33.04 29.58
N LEU A 422 28.23 -34.00 29.29
CA LEU A 422 28.31 -35.29 29.95
C LEU A 422 29.46 -35.38 30.96
N GLY A 423 30.55 -34.64 30.76
CA GLY A 423 31.74 -34.72 31.60
C GLY A 423 32.94 -33.94 31.05
N ASN A 424 34.13 -34.21 31.61
CA ASN A 424 35.41 -33.63 31.16
C ASN A 424 36.25 -34.61 30.33
N SER A 425 35.75 -35.82 30.13
CA SER A 425 36.32 -36.82 29.23
C SER A 425 35.28 -37.92 28.96
N LYS A 426 35.63 -38.89 28.12
CA LYS A 426 34.78 -40.07 27.88
C LYS A 426 34.64 -40.95 29.13
N GLU A 427 35.69 -41.00 29.93
CA GLU A 427 35.80 -41.86 31.10
C GLU A 427 35.37 -41.16 32.40
N GLU A 428 35.23 -39.84 32.41
CA GLU A 428 34.89 -39.04 33.61
C GLU A 428 33.48 -38.43 33.48
N PRO A 429 32.48 -38.92 34.25
CA PRO A 429 31.15 -38.35 34.25
C PRO A 429 31.15 -36.97 34.91
N LEU A 430 30.17 -36.14 34.57
CA LEU A 430 29.96 -34.86 35.23
C LEU A 430 29.67 -35.11 36.71
N GLN A 431 30.40 -34.41 37.57
CA GLN A 431 30.26 -34.52 39.02
C GLN A 431 29.53 -33.31 39.58
N GLN A 432 28.66 -33.56 40.56
CA GLN A 432 27.98 -32.51 41.32
C GLN A 432 28.23 -32.72 42.82
N VAL A 433 28.51 -31.64 43.54
CA VAL A 433 28.64 -31.66 45.00
C VAL A 433 27.29 -31.27 45.61
N ARG A 434 26.68 -32.18 46.36
CA ARG A 434 25.44 -31.93 47.10
C ARG A 434 25.68 -30.97 48.28
N LYS A 435 24.58 -30.43 48.84
CA LYS A 435 24.63 -29.55 50.02
C LYS A 435 25.25 -30.22 51.26
N ASP A 436 25.22 -31.55 51.33
CA ASP A 436 25.84 -32.36 52.39
C ASP A 436 27.33 -32.64 52.16
N GLY A 437 27.90 -32.14 51.06
CA GLY A 437 29.31 -32.34 50.68
C GLY A 437 29.59 -33.64 49.93
N VAL A 438 28.58 -34.49 49.69
CA VAL A 438 28.76 -35.72 48.91
C VAL A 438 28.86 -35.39 47.42
N THR A 439 29.86 -35.96 46.75
CA THR A 439 29.99 -35.90 45.29
C THR A 439 29.19 -37.02 44.67
N ILE A 440 28.33 -36.69 43.71
CA ILE A 440 27.52 -37.64 42.94
C ILE A 440 27.91 -37.55 41.46
N GLU A 441 27.85 -38.68 40.75
CA GLU A 441 28.25 -38.78 39.35
C GLU A 441 27.04 -38.92 38.44
N LEU A 442 27.09 -38.23 37.29
CA LEU A 442 26.06 -38.32 36.28
C LEU A 442 26.08 -39.71 35.63
N ARG A 443 24.95 -40.41 35.68
CA ARG A 443 24.77 -41.75 35.12
C ARG A 443 23.93 -41.74 33.85
N VAL A 444 22.95 -40.87 33.73
CA VAL A 444 22.10 -40.76 32.54
C VAL A 444 21.88 -39.29 32.22
N ALA A 445 22.02 -38.91 30.96
CA ALA A 445 21.62 -37.61 30.45
C ALA A 445 20.61 -37.82 29.32
N ARG A 446 19.50 -37.08 29.35
CA ARG A 446 18.55 -36.98 28.25
C ARG A 446 18.25 -35.52 27.98
N LYS A 447 18.11 -35.15 26.72
CA LYS A 447 17.65 -33.83 26.30
C LYS A 447 16.64 -33.96 25.17
N THR A 448 15.54 -33.25 25.28
CA THR A 448 14.56 -33.00 24.23
C THR A 448 14.55 -31.50 23.97
N GLN A 449 14.60 -31.10 22.71
CA GLN A 449 14.56 -29.70 22.30
C GLN A 449 13.61 -29.55 21.12
N LYS A 450 12.54 -28.77 21.30
CA LYS A 450 11.55 -28.45 20.26
C LYS A 450 11.72 -27.02 19.82
N ASN A 451 11.90 -26.80 18.52
CA ASN A 451 12.32 -25.52 17.96
C ASN A 451 11.44 -25.10 16.78
N ARG A 452 11.29 -23.79 16.61
CA ARG A 452 10.77 -23.13 15.40
C ARG A 452 11.86 -22.22 14.84
N MET A 453 12.35 -22.57 13.66
CA MET A 453 13.33 -21.76 12.94
C MET A 453 12.62 -20.92 11.87
N TYR A 454 12.67 -19.60 12.01
CA TYR A 454 12.08 -18.65 11.08
C TYR A 454 13.14 -18.11 10.12
N LEU A 455 12.83 -18.12 8.83
CA LEU A 455 13.52 -17.32 7.83
C LEU A 455 12.81 -15.98 7.70
N MET A 456 13.54 -14.90 8.01
CA MET A 456 13.09 -13.53 7.86
C MET A 456 13.78 -12.87 6.66
N PHE A 457 13.10 -11.92 6.04
CA PHE A 457 13.59 -11.16 4.90
C PHE A 457 13.42 -9.66 5.14
N LYS A 458 14.38 -8.86 4.69
CA LYS A 458 14.27 -7.41 4.65
C LYS A 458 14.63 -6.91 3.27
N SER A 459 13.69 -6.22 2.63
CA SER A 459 13.95 -5.65 1.30
C SER A 459 15.12 -4.67 1.32
N ALA A 460 15.87 -4.61 0.23
CA ALA A 460 16.93 -3.62 0.03
C ALA A 460 16.41 -2.18 -0.15
N LEU A 461 15.09 -1.99 -0.23
CA LEU A 461 14.47 -0.67 -0.31
C LEU A 461 14.71 0.15 0.98
N PRO A 462 14.80 1.49 0.87
CA PRO A 462 14.96 2.36 2.03
C PRO A 462 13.85 2.17 3.07
N GLU A 463 14.22 2.23 4.36
CA GLU A 463 13.29 2.16 5.49
C GLU A 463 12.41 0.89 5.55
N SER A 464 12.88 -0.22 4.98
CA SER A 464 12.16 -1.51 5.04
C SER A 464 12.16 -2.14 6.44
N GLU A 465 11.20 -3.01 6.68
CA GLU A 465 11.04 -3.83 7.89
C GLU A 465 11.35 -5.31 7.60
N TRP A 466 11.79 -6.03 8.62
CA TRP A 466 11.91 -7.49 8.57
C TRP A 466 10.54 -8.13 8.48
N VAL A 467 10.32 -9.07 7.56
CA VAL A 467 9.08 -9.86 7.43
C VAL A 467 9.38 -11.35 7.45
N PRO A 468 8.50 -12.18 8.02
CA PRO A 468 8.65 -13.63 7.98
C PRO A 468 8.34 -14.19 6.58
N LEU A 469 9.14 -15.16 6.14
CA LEU A 469 8.90 -15.86 4.88
C LEU A 469 8.53 -17.32 5.11
N LYS A 470 9.38 -18.02 5.87
CA LYS A 470 9.25 -19.46 6.10
C LYS A 470 9.44 -19.79 7.57
N VAL A 471 8.81 -20.87 8.03
CA VAL A 471 9.06 -21.48 9.33
C VAL A 471 9.34 -22.96 9.16
N VAL A 472 10.33 -23.47 9.91
CA VAL A 472 10.65 -24.88 10.02
C VAL A 472 10.47 -25.31 11.46
N ASN A 473 9.53 -26.21 11.70
CA ASN A 473 9.35 -26.84 13.00
C ASN A 473 10.18 -28.11 13.04
N TRP A 474 10.96 -28.29 14.10
CA TRP A 474 11.77 -29.50 14.28
C TRP A 474 12.01 -29.79 15.76
N THR A 475 12.14 -31.07 16.09
CA THR A 475 12.45 -31.53 17.46
C THR A 475 13.70 -32.38 17.42
N TRP A 476 14.60 -32.21 18.38
CA TRP A 476 15.70 -33.12 18.63
C TRP A 476 15.54 -33.83 19.97
N ASN A 477 15.91 -35.10 20.00
CA ASN A 477 15.96 -35.91 21.20
C ASN A 477 17.29 -36.66 21.27
N GLY A 478 17.93 -36.63 22.45
CA GLY A 478 19.19 -37.31 22.71
C GLY A 478 19.22 -37.94 24.10
N GLN A 479 19.81 -39.12 24.21
CA GLN A 479 20.12 -39.78 25.48
C GLN A 479 21.52 -40.41 25.47
N SER A 480 22.19 -40.38 26.61
CA SER A 480 23.40 -41.18 26.87
C SER A 480 23.43 -41.71 28.30
N ASP A 481 24.06 -42.87 28.46
CA ASP A 481 24.23 -43.59 29.72
C ASP A 481 25.74 -43.81 29.99
N TYR A 482 26.16 -43.57 31.22
CA TYR A 482 27.54 -43.79 31.67
C TYR A 482 27.70 -45.18 32.31
N ASN A 483 28.75 -45.89 31.92
CA ASN A 483 29.13 -47.18 32.49
C ASN A 483 30.61 -47.16 32.89
N GLU A 484 30.92 -47.53 34.13
CA GLU A 484 32.30 -47.49 34.67
C GLU A 484 33.31 -48.30 33.84
N SER A 485 32.91 -49.42 33.22
CA SER A 485 33.83 -50.25 32.45
C SER A 485 34.06 -49.76 31.02
N GLU A 486 33.19 -48.88 30.50
CA GLU A 486 33.19 -48.51 29.08
C GLU A 486 33.10 -46.99 28.83
N GLY A 487 32.96 -46.19 29.88
CA GLY A 487 32.69 -44.75 29.84
C GLY A 487 31.28 -44.42 29.35
N TRP A 488 31.12 -43.22 28.80
CA TRP A 488 29.91 -42.82 28.10
C TRP A 488 29.68 -43.68 26.86
N LYS A 489 28.52 -44.33 26.79
CA LYS A 489 28.11 -45.12 25.62
C LYS A 489 27.15 -44.33 24.74
N ASP A 490 27.40 -44.43 23.44
CA ASP A 490 26.50 -43.95 22.41
C ASP A 490 25.36 -44.97 22.28
N PHE A 491 24.20 -44.68 22.88
CA PHE A 491 23.04 -45.56 22.76
C PHE A 491 22.24 -45.15 21.54
N THR A 492 22.51 -45.80 20.40
CA THR A 492 21.70 -45.66 19.18
C THR A 492 20.52 -46.62 19.15
N TYR A 493 20.34 -47.49 20.16
CA TYR A 493 19.31 -48.54 20.16
C TYR A 493 18.22 -48.30 21.21
N LEU A 494 17.11 -47.71 20.74
CA LEU A 494 15.73 -47.88 21.20
C LEU A 494 15.30 -47.18 22.50
N HIS A 495 15.06 -45.88 22.37
CA HIS A 495 13.68 -45.40 22.21
C HIS A 495 13.57 -44.81 20.78
N PRO A 496 12.39 -44.70 20.14
CA PRO A 496 12.27 -44.02 18.82
C PRO A 496 12.70 -42.53 18.86
N ASP A 497 13.01 -42.04 20.06
CA ASP A 497 13.27 -40.67 20.46
C ASP A 497 14.77 -40.30 20.30
N GLY A 498 15.44 -40.80 19.26
CA GLY A 498 16.82 -40.41 18.88
C GLY A 498 16.85 -39.76 17.51
N VAL A 499 15.73 -39.17 17.11
CA VAL A 499 15.38 -38.80 15.74
C VAL A 499 15.06 -37.31 15.71
N ILE A 500 15.44 -36.64 14.63
CA ILE A 500 14.85 -35.33 14.35
C ILE A 500 13.41 -35.55 13.92
N GLU A 501 12.45 -34.94 14.61
CA GLU A 501 11.05 -35.02 14.20
C GLU A 501 10.59 -33.70 13.55
N PRO A 502 9.99 -33.76 12.34
CA PRO A 502 9.89 -34.96 11.48
C PRO A 502 11.24 -35.31 10.83
N ASP A 503 11.44 -36.57 10.44
CA ASP A 503 12.70 -37.06 9.83
C ASP A 503 13.20 -36.20 8.66
N GLU A 504 12.26 -35.59 7.94
CA GLU A 504 12.48 -34.61 6.88
C GLU A 504 11.70 -33.32 7.24
N PRO A 505 12.30 -32.40 8.02
CA PRO A 505 11.67 -31.12 8.32
C PRO A 505 11.38 -30.35 7.03
N VAL A 506 10.24 -29.67 6.99
CA VAL A 506 9.78 -28.93 5.82
C VAL A 506 9.61 -27.46 6.19
N ALA A 507 10.07 -26.59 5.31
CA ALA A 507 9.81 -25.16 5.41
C ALA A 507 8.41 -24.84 4.89
N MET A 508 7.58 -24.24 5.75
CA MET A 508 6.23 -23.80 5.42
C MET A 508 6.21 -22.29 5.25
N ASP A 509 5.40 -21.77 4.33
CA ASP A 509 5.12 -20.34 4.25
C ASP A 509 4.47 -19.84 5.53
N THR A 510 4.88 -18.65 5.97
CA THR A 510 4.27 -17.99 7.12
C THR A 510 4.28 -16.48 6.92
N ALA A 511 3.27 -15.81 7.50
CA ALA A 511 3.22 -14.37 7.73
C ALA A 511 3.31 -14.04 9.24
N GLN A 512 3.36 -15.06 10.10
CA GLN A 512 3.46 -14.89 11.54
C GLN A 512 4.92 -14.60 11.93
N TYR A 513 5.11 -13.52 12.68
CA TYR A 513 6.40 -13.14 13.20
C TYR A 513 6.85 -14.08 14.33
N PRO A 514 8.17 -14.32 14.47
CA PRO A 514 8.70 -14.87 15.71
C PRO A 514 8.52 -13.84 16.83
N GLU A 515 7.83 -14.23 17.90
CA GLU A 515 7.63 -13.39 19.08
C GLU A 515 8.14 -14.12 20.33
N TRP A 516 8.69 -13.36 21.27
CA TRP A 516 9.17 -13.88 22.55
C TRP A 516 9.18 -12.79 23.61
N GLU A 517 8.95 -13.19 24.86
CA GLU A 517 9.10 -12.31 26.03
C GLU A 517 10.40 -12.61 26.81
N LYS A 518 11.01 -13.77 26.54
CA LYS A 518 12.14 -14.31 27.28
C LYS A 518 13.20 -14.87 26.34
N ASN A 519 14.40 -15.01 26.87
CA ASN A 519 15.55 -15.62 26.20
C ASN A 519 15.97 -16.85 27.02
N ALA A 520 16.19 -17.99 26.37
CA ALA A 520 16.52 -19.25 27.05
C ALA A 520 17.91 -19.21 27.71
N GLY A 521 18.80 -18.32 27.27
CA GLY A 521 20.06 -18.03 27.95
C GLY A 521 19.92 -17.34 29.31
N ASP A 522 18.70 -16.91 29.71
CA ASP A 522 18.45 -16.31 31.03
C ASP A 522 18.22 -17.42 32.07
N ASP A 523 19.21 -17.67 32.93
CA ASP A 523 19.13 -18.67 34.00
C ASP A 523 17.90 -18.50 34.92
N SER A 524 17.32 -17.29 35.00
CA SER A 524 16.11 -17.02 35.78
C SER A 524 14.82 -17.57 35.14
N ALA A 525 14.88 -17.96 33.86
CA ALA A 525 13.76 -18.53 33.13
C ALA A 525 13.48 -20.00 33.50
N TYR A 526 14.44 -20.70 34.14
CA TYR A 526 14.32 -22.12 34.46
C TYR A 526 13.50 -22.37 35.73
N GLN A 527 12.42 -23.15 35.60
CA GLN A 527 11.74 -23.76 36.75
C GLN A 527 12.42 -25.08 37.11
N MET A 528 13.03 -25.16 38.30
CA MET A 528 13.47 -26.45 38.86
C MET A 528 12.25 -27.14 39.48
N GLN A 529 11.92 -28.35 38.99
CA GLN A 529 10.89 -29.22 39.57
C GLN A 529 11.52 -30.37 40.37
#